data_AF-N1QFT7-F1
#
_entry.id   AF-N1QFT7-F1
#
_cell.length_a   1.000
_cell.length_b   1.000
_cell.length_c   1.000
_cell.angle_alpha   90.00
_cell.angle_beta   90.00
_cell.angle_gamma   90.00
#
_symmetry.space_group_name_H-M   'P 1'
#
loop_
_entity.id
_entity.type
_entity.pdbx_description
1 polymer ?
#
loop_
_entity_poly.entity_id
_entity_poly.type
_entity_poly.pdbx_seq_one_letter_code
_entity_poly.pdbx_strand_id
1 'polypeptide(L)'
;MQPTTIFTTLLLAASALVDASAINPKYAALIDKRALPSEQGCRACPNGDQVGYGEASAKWSRIDPSIVADAKESFDKTFPAGYEPQLCSQPGINCMTSSADVKWTGVGGLTARWGSWARSDGTIVNAWPHWQSTLQWAGPGGSGTTYNAHCVIFTCAKGKMQAQITNNGQLVGEVKGDGKGDNSAVNRCDCFYDLDSDIYFSLM
;
A
#
# COMPACT_ATOMS: atom_id res chain seq x y z
N MET A 1 2.01 -30.11 51.82
CA MET A 1 1.79 -30.13 50.36
C MET A 1 0.69 -29.13 50.05
N GLN A 2 1.06 -27.92 49.61
CA GLN A 2 0.12 -26.87 49.17
C GLN A 2 0.12 -26.83 47.64
N PRO A 3 -1.02 -26.62 46.98
CA PRO A 3 -1.08 -26.57 45.53
C PRO A 3 -0.59 -25.20 45.04
N THR A 4 0.34 -25.22 44.09
CA THR A 4 0.79 -24.04 43.35
C THR A 4 -0.16 -23.81 42.18
N THR A 5 -1.03 -22.80 42.30
CA THR A 5 -1.89 -22.36 41.19
C THR A 5 -1.08 -21.43 40.30
N ILE A 6 -0.70 -21.90 39.11
CA ILE A 6 -0.05 -21.10 38.07
C ILE A 6 -1.15 -20.26 37.39
N PHE A 7 -1.14 -18.95 37.62
CA PHE A 7 -1.93 -18.00 36.84
C PHE A 7 -1.19 -17.71 35.53
N THR A 8 -1.61 -18.35 34.45
CA THR A 8 -1.19 -17.99 33.09
C THR A 8 -1.96 -16.73 32.69
N THR A 9 -1.32 -15.57 32.76
CA THR A 9 -1.88 -14.32 32.26
C THR A 9 -1.81 -14.33 30.73
N LEU A 10 -2.97 -14.57 30.10
CA LEU A 10 -3.13 -14.46 28.65
C LEU A 10 -3.08 -12.97 28.27
N LEU A 11 -1.96 -12.51 27.70
CA LEU A 11 -1.92 -11.20 27.04
C LEU A 11 -2.81 -11.27 25.80
N LEU A 12 -4.01 -10.68 25.88
CA LEU A 12 -4.77 -10.34 24.68
C LEU A 12 -3.96 -9.29 23.92
N ALA A 13 -3.33 -9.70 22.82
CA ALA A 13 -2.90 -8.77 21.79
C ALA A 13 -4.16 -8.11 21.23
N ALA A 14 -4.45 -6.89 21.69
CA ALA A 14 -5.43 -6.03 21.06
C ALA A 14 -4.88 -5.68 19.67
N SER A 15 -5.31 -6.44 18.66
CA SER A 15 -5.19 -6.00 17.28
C SER A 15 -6.02 -4.71 17.17
N ALA A 16 -5.32 -3.57 17.16
CA ALA A 16 -5.91 -2.29 16.83
C ALA A 16 -6.46 -2.39 15.40
N LEU A 17 -7.75 -2.74 15.32
CA LEU A 17 -8.56 -2.48 14.15
C LEU A 17 -8.53 -0.97 13.99
N VAL A 18 -7.69 -0.49 13.08
CA VAL A 18 -7.74 0.91 12.66
C VAL A 18 -9.17 1.15 12.22
N ASP A 19 -9.85 2.01 12.96
CA ASP A 19 -11.27 2.26 12.85
C ASP A 19 -11.57 2.72 11.41
N ALA A 20 -12.19 1.86 10.61
CA ALA A 20 -12.67 2.21 9.27
C ALA A 20 -13.70 3.37 9.31
N SER A 21 -14.14 3.76 10.51
CA SER A 21 -14.97 4.94 10.78
C SER A 21 -14.24 6.29 10.62
N ALA A 22 -12.90 6.31 10.52
CA ALA A 22 -12.15 7.54 10.26
C ALA A 22 -12.16 7.98 8.77
N ILE A 23 -12.67 7.16 7.87
CA ILE A 23 -12.88 7.56 6.48
C ILE A 23 -14.15 8.40 6.46
N ASN A 24 -13.99 9.70 6.18
CA ASN A 24 -15.15 10.56 5.93
C ASN A 24 -16.08 9.82 4.94
N PRO A 25 -17.37 9.60 5.27
CA PRO A 25 -18.30 8.87 4.42
C PRO A 25 -18.38 9.44 2.99
N LYS A 26 -18.04 10.72 2.83
CA LYS A 26 -17.88 11.40 1.53
C LYS A 26 -16.83 10.74 0.62
N TYR A 27 -15.83 10.06 1.19
CA TYR A 27 -14.75 9.38 0.47
C TYR A 27 -15.04 7.90 0.19
N ALA A 28 -15.98 7.28 0.90
CA ALA A 28 -16.34 5.88 0.66
C ALA A 28 -17.03 5.66 -0.71
N ALA A 29 -17.76 6.67 -1.21
CA ALA A 29 -18.36 6.67 -2.55
C ALA A 29 -17.35 6.91 -3.68
N LEU A 30 -16.09 7.24 -3.34
CA LEU A 30 -15.03 7.62 -4.29
C LEU A 30 -14.15 6.44 -4.73
N ILE A 31 -14.44 5.28 -4.16
CA ILE A 31 -13.72 4.03 -4.30
C ILE A 31 -14.21 3.30 -5.55
N ASP A 32 -13.39 3.30 -6.60
CA ASP A 32 -13.61 2.40 -7.72
C ASP A 32 -13.16 0.99 -7.33
N LYS A 33 -14.12 0.07 -7.24
CA LYS A 33 -13.86 -1.35 -6.92
C LYS A 33 -13.47 -2.16 -8.15
N ARG A 34 -13.42 -1.56 -9.34
CA ARG A 34 -13.04 -2.22 -10.59
C ARG A 34 -11.70 -1.69 -11.12
N ALA A 35 -10.77 -2.59 -11.36
CA ALA A 35 -10.40 -3.00 -12.72
C ALA A 35 -9.35 -4.12 -12.61
N LEU A 36 -9.67 -5.28 -13.18
CA LEU A 36 -8.66 -6.30 -13.43
C LEU A 36 -7.71 -5.76 -14.53
N PRO A 37 -6.40 -6.08 -14.47
CA PRO A 37 -5.39 -5.51 -15.37
C PRO A 37 -5.63 -5.73 -16.87
N SER A 38 -6.35 -6.79 -17.25
CA SER A 38 -6.50 -7.20 -18.65
C SER A 38 -7.36 -6.27 -19.51
N GLU A 39 -8.36 -5.60 -18.92
CA GLU A 39 -9.23 -4.65 -19.65
C GLU A 39 -8.51 -3.35 -20.02
N GLN A 40 -7.37 -3.08 -19.40
CA GLN A 40 -6.54 -1.88 -19.60
C GLN A 40 -5.24 -2.18 -20.35
N GLY A 41 -5.11 -3.38 -20.94
CA GLY A 41 -3.94 -3.76 -21.73
C GLY A 41 -2.71 -4.16 -20.92
N CYS A 42 -2.82 -4.35 -19.59
CA CYS A 42 -1.72 -4.90 -18.82
C CYS A 42 -1.49 -6.36 -19.20
N ARG A 43 -0.21 -6.76 -19.19
CA ARG A 43 0.20 -8.14 -19.44
C ARG A 43 0.06 -8.95 -18.16
N ALA A 44 -0.52 -10.14 -18.30
CA ALA A 44 -0.50 -11.15 -17.25
C ALA A 44 0.92 -11.69 -17.02
N CYS A 45 1.10 -12.46 -15.94
CA CYS A 45 2.33 -13.19 -15.68
C CYS A 45 2.73 -14.07 -16.89
N PRO A 46 3.97 -13.95 -17.40
CA PRO A 46 4.38 -14.65 -18.62
C PRO A 46 4.35 -16.19 -18.49
N ASN A 47 4.52 -16.71 -17.27
CA ASN A 47 4.54 -18.15 -16.97
C ASN A 47 3.35 -18.58 -16.08
N GLY A 48 2.30 -17.76 -16.03
CA GLY A 48 1.13 -17.97 -15.18
C GLY A 48 1.31 -17.51 -13.74
N ASP A 49 0.18 -17.28 -13.07
CA ASP A 49 0.13 -16.65 -11.76
C ASP A 49 0.82 -17.46 -10.67
N GLN A 50 0.75 -18.79 -10.73
CA GLN A 50 1.37 -19.66 -9.72
C GLN A 50 2.89 -19.48 -9.68
N VAL A 51 3.52 -19.35 -10.86
CA VAL A 51 4.97 -19.14 -10.97
C VAL A 51 5.32 -17.74 -10.46
N GLY A 52 4.59 -16.71 -10.91
CA GLY A 52 4.80 -15.33 -10.45
C GLY A 52 4.64 -15.17 -8.95
N TYR A 53 3.60 -15.79 -8.35
CA TYR A 53 3.41 -15.82 -6.91
C TYR A 53 4.57 -16.52 -6.19
N GLY A 54 5.02 -17.66 -6.72
CA GLY A 54 6.14 -18.41 -6.14
C GLY A 54 7.44 -17.60 -6.13
N GLU A 55 7.75 -16.91 -7.22
CA GLU A 55 8.92 -16.03 -7.33
C GLU A 55 8.85 -14.87 -6.36
N ALA A 56 7.69 -14.20 -6.29
CA ALA A 56 7.49 -13.07 -5.40
C ALA A 56 7.56 -13.53 -3.93
N SER A 57 6.92 -14.67 -3.60
CA SER A 57 6.99 -15.30 -2.27
C SER A 57 8.38 -15.70 -1.84
N ALA A 58 9.18 -16.22 -2.76
CA ALA A 58 10.58 -16.47 -2.51
C ALA A 58 11.36 -15.18 -2.20
N LYS A 59 11.01 -14.01 -2.76
CA LYS A 59 11.65 -12.73 -2.41
C LYS A 59 11.34 -12.34 -0.96
N TRP A 60 10.06 -12.18 -0.59
CA TRP A 60 9.74 -11.67 0.75
C TRP A 60 9.98 -12.67 1.89
N SER A 61 10.02 -13.98 1.60
CA SER A 61 10.45 -15.00 2.59
C SER A 61 11.94 -14.95 2.95
N ARG A 62 12.76 -14.28 2.14
CA ARG A 62 14.21 -14.10 2.39
C ARG A 62 14.55 -12.81 3.13
N ILE A 63 13.56 -11.97 3.42
CA ILE A 63 13.77 -10.73 4.17
C ILE A 63 14.16 -11.10 5.60
N ASP A 64 15.19 -10.42 6.12
CA ASP A 64 15.65 -10.62 7.49
C ASP A 64 14.47 -10.43 8.47
N PRO A 65 14.16 -11.42 9.33
CA PRO A 65 13.07 -11.31 10.29
C PRO A 65 13.16 -10.10 11.22
N SER A 66 14.37 -9.59 11.50
CA SER A 66 14.55 -8.37 12.30
C SER A 66 13.99 -7.12 11.61
N ILE A 67 14.17 -6.99 10.29
CA ILE A 67 13.59 -5.88 9.51
C ILE A 67 12.06 -5.93 9.56
N VAL A 68 11.49 -7.14 9.46
CA VAL A 68 10.03 -7.33 9.56
C VAL A 68 9.53 -7.04 10.97
N ALA A 69 10.29 -7.41 12.01
CA ALA A 69 9.95 -7.10 13.39
C ALA A 69 9.95 -5.58 13.64
N ASP A 70 11.00 -4.88 13.22
CA ASP A 70 11.10 -3.41 13.33
C ASP A 70 9.96 -2.70 12.58
N ALA A 71 9.59 -3.21 11.40
CA ALA A 71 8.45 -2.68 10.65
C ALA A 71 7.12 -2.83 11.39
N LYS A 72 6.91 -3.93 12.12
CA LYS A 72 5.70 -4.12 12.93
C LYS A 72 5.62 -3.15 14.10
N GLU A 73 6.75 -2.66 14.61
CA GLU A 73 6.74 -1.64 15.66
C GLU A 73 6.41 -0.24 15.16
N SER A 74 6.27 -0.02 13.84
CA SER A 74 6.08 1.31 13.27
C SER A 74 4.68 1.90 13.47
N PHE A 75 3.65 1.06 13.61
CA PHE A 75 2.23 1.48 13.50
C PHE A 75 1.81 2.61 14.44
N ASP A 76 2.40 2.67 15.63
CA ASP A 76 2.05 3.65 16.67
C ASP A 76 3.16 4.67 16.92
N LYS A 77 4.12 4.79 16.00
CA LYS A 77 5.27 5.70 16.10
C LYS A 77 5.18 6.82 15.06
N THR A 78 5.70 7.99 15.44
CA THR A 78 5.93 9.10 14.49
C THR A 78 7.41 9.19 14.17
N PHE A 79 7.73 9.31 12.89
CA PHE A 79 9.07 9.34 12.35
C PHE A 79 9.41 10.75 11.80
N PRO A 80 10.70 11.10 11.65
CA PRO A 80 11.07 12.36 10.99
C PRO A 80 10.57 12.43 9.54
N ALA A 81 10.31 13.64 9.05
CA ALA A 81 10.07 13.89 7.63
C ALA A 81 11.21 13.30 6.77
N GLY A 82 10.85 12.66 5.67
CA GLY A 82 11.81 11.97 4.80
C GLY A 82 12.41 10.68 5.34
N TYR A 83 12.00 10.18 6.52
CA TYR A 83 12.49 8.88 7.02
C TYR A 83 12.19 7.75 6.04
N GLU A 84 13.22 7.06 5.55
CA GLU A 84 13.11 5.93 4.62
C GLU A 84 13.15 4.60 5.39
N PRO A 85 12.04 3.84 5.45
CA PRO A 85 12.04 2.57 6.15
C PRO A 85 12.89 1.53 5.42
N GLN A 86 13.76 0.82 6.15
CA GLN A 86 14.58 -0.25 5.59
C GLN A 86 13.77 -1.35 4.88
N LEU A 87 12.50 -1.57 5.29
CA LEU A 87 11.63 -2.53 4.62
C LEU A 87 11.33 -2.14 3.15
N CYS A 88 11.31 -0.84 2.82
CA CYS A 88 11.04 -0.36 1.46
C CYS A 88 12.18 -0.63 0.48
N SER A 89 13.39 -0.93 0.97
CA SER A 89 14.51 -1.32 0.10
C SER A 89 14.59 -2.84 -0.11
N GLN A 90 13.62 -3.61 0.38
CA GLN A 90 13.66 -5.07 0.30
C GLN A 90 12.93 -5.58 -0.96
N PRO A 91 13.50 -6.56 -1.69
CA PRO A 91 12.85 -7.16 -2.85
C PRO A 91 11.49 -7.79 -2.49
N GLY A 92 10.50 -7.61 -3.35
CA GLY A 92 9.15 -8.14 -3.15
C GLY A 92 8.33 -7.36 -2.14
N ILE A 93 8.78 -6.17 -1.71
CA ILE A 93 7.97 -5.22 -0.95
C ILE A 93 7.56 -4.08 -1.87
N ASN A 94 6.30 -3.65 -1.77
CA ASN A 94 5.86 -2.38 -2.33
C ASN A 94 5.58 -1.42 -1.18
N CYS A 95 6.28 -0.29 -1.16
CA CYS A 95 5.97 0.82 -0.26
C CYS A 95 5.13 1.88 -0.98
N MET A 96 4.02 2.22 -0.34
CA MET A 96 3.13 3.28 -0.81
C MET A 96 3.18 4.45 0.16
N THR A 97 3.72 5.56 -0.32
CA THR A 97 3.77 6.82 0.39
C THR A 97 2.54 7.66 0.03
N SER A 98 1.95 8.33 1.00
CA SER A 98 0.84 9.26 0.81
C SER A 98 1.21 10.63 1.36
N SER A 99 0.89 11.69 0.61
CA SER A 99 1.01 13.08 1.07
C SER A 99 0.07 13.36 2.26
N ALA A 100 0.27 14.47 2.97
CA ALA A 100 -0.48 14.78 4.20
C ALA A 100 -2.01 14.77 4.03
N ASP A 101 -2.51 15.21 2.88
CA ASP A 101 -3.94 15.30 2.56
C ASP A 101 -4.51 14.04 1.89
N VAL A 102 -3.67 13.02 1.68
CA VAL A 102 -4.07 11.74 1.08
C VAL A 102 -4.03 10.65 2.15
N LYS A 103 -5.11 9.87 2.23
CA LYS A 103 -5.26 8.79 3.21
C LYS A 103 -5.58 7.48 2.51
N TRP A 104 -4.93 6.41 2.96
CA TRP A 104 -5.35 5.05 2.62
C TRP A 104 -6.76 4.83 3.16
N THR A 105 -7.66 4.28 2.34
CA THR A 105 -9.09 4.15 2.66
C THR A 105 -9.41 2.93 3.51
N GLY A 106 -8.42 2.31 4.18
CA GLY A 106 -8.67 1.11 4.99
C GLY A 106 -9.09 -0.14 4.20
N VAL A 107 -9.27 -0.06 2.88
CA VAL A 107 -9.58 -1.22 2.04
C VAL A 107 -8.39 -2.17 2.09
N GLY A 108 -8.63 -3.32 2.72
CA GLY A 108 -7.62 -4.34 2.99
C GLY A 108 -7.05 -4.95 1.72
N GLY A 109 -5.74 -5.21 1.77
CA GLY A 109 -5.06 -6.10 0.84
C GLY A 109 -5.41 -7.57 1.08
N LEU A 110 -4.79 -8.48 0.32
CA LEU A 110 -4.85 -9.92 0.59
C LEU A 110 -4.10 -10.27 1.88
N THR A 111 -3.09 -9.47 2.24
CA THR A 111 -2.37 -9.59 3.50
C THR A 111 -2.46 -8.30 4.32
N ALA A 112 -2.20 -8.44 5.62
CA ALA A 112 -1.97 -7.28 6.47
C ALA A 112 -0.74 -6.49 5.99
N ARG A 113 -0.74 -5.18 6.28
CA ARG A 113 0.44 -4.31 6.19
C ARG A 113 1.55 -4.87 7.07
N TRP A 114 2.79 -4.81 6.57
CA TRP A 114 3.96 -5.17 7.37
C TRP A 114 4.51 -3.99 8.17
N GLY A 115 4.22 -2.76 7.74
CA GLY A 115 4.55 -1.54 8.48
C GLY A 115 3.75 -0.33 8.00
N SER A 116 3.71 0.69 8.85
CA SER A 116 3.07 1.99 8.62
C SER A 116 3.85 3.07 9.38
N TRP A 117 4.57 3.91 8.66
CA TRP A 117 5.39 4.98 9.24
C TRP A 117 4.72 6.32 9.01
N ALA A 118 4.04 6.84 10.03
CA ALA A 118 3.56 8.21 10.03
C ALA A 118 4.75 9.16 10.25
N ARG A 119 4.91 10.17 9.40
CA ARG A 119 6.01 11.13 9.48
C ARG A 119 5.53 12.48 10.03
N SER A 120 6.46 13.25 10.57
CA SER A 120 6.20 14.55 11.20
C SER A 120 5.66 15.62 10.23
N ASP A 121 5.83 15.43 8.93
CA ASP A 121 5.26 16.28 7.87
C ASP A 121 3.83 15.87 7.45
N GLY A 122 3.26 14.87 8.14
CA GLY A 122 1.92 14.33 7.86
C GLY A 122 1.90 13.28 6.75
N THR A 123 3.02 13.03 6.06
CA THR A 123 3.11 11.93 5.08
C THR A 123 3.10 10.58 5.79
N ILE A 124 2.59 9.55 5.11
CA ILE A 124 2.54 8.18 5.67
C ILE A 124 3.07 7.22 4.62
N VAL A 125 4.04 6.39 5.01
CA VAL A 125 4.53 5.24 4.22
C VAL A 125 3.84 3.99 4.74
N ASN A 126 3.25 3.19 3.86
CA ASN A 126 2.70 1.89 4.19
C ASN A 126 3.39 0.82 3.35
N ALA A 127 3.85 -0.27 3.97
CA ALA A 127 4.52 -1.37 3.29
C ALA A 127 3.66 -2.63 3.27
N TRP A 128 3.61 -3.28 2.11
CA TRP A 128 3.05 -4.61 1.93
C TRP A 128 4.03 -5.49 1.15
N PRO A 129 4.04 -6.81 1.39
CA PRO A 129 4.58 -7.72 0.41
C PRO A 129 3.80 -7.57 -0.90
N HIS A 130 4.49 -7.65 -2.03
CA HIS A 130 3.87 -7.73 -3.34
C HIS A 130 2.87 -8.90 -3.38
N TRP A 131 1.94 -8.88 -4.34
CA TRP A 131 0.79 -9.78 -4.42
C TRP A 131 -0.41 -9.38 -3.56
N GLN A 132 -0.86 -8.13 -3.70
CA GLN A 132 -2.03 -7.58 -3.01
C GLN A 132 -3.25 -7.43 -3.91
N SER A 133 -4.43 -7.51 -3.31
CA SER A 133 -5.67 -6.98 -3.91
C SER A 133 -5.58 -5.46 -4.03
N THR A 134 -6.58 -4.87 -4.68
CA THR A 134 -6.65 -3.42 -4.89
C THR A 134 -6.58 -2.67 -3.56
N LEU A 135 -5.57 -1.83 -3.43
CA LEU A 135 -5.41 -0.85 -2.35
C LEU A 135 -5.82 0.52 -2.87
N GLN A 136 -6.29 1.40 -1.98
CA GLN A 136 -6.98 2.63 -2.38
C GLN A 136 -6.65 3.80 -1.47
N TRP A 137 -6.58 4.98 -2.07
CA TRP A 137 -6.27 6.25 -1.43
C TRP A 137 -7.27 7.31 -1.84
N ALA A 138 -7.56 8.23 -0.93
CA ALA A 138 -8.44 9.37 -1.18
C ALA A 138 -7.88 10.64 -0.56
N GLY A 139 -8.17 11.77 -1.18
CA GLY A 139 -7.91 13.10 -0.67
C GLY A 139 -8.90 14.12 -1.23
N PRO A 140 -8.82 15.39 -0.84
CA PRO A 140 -9.67 16.45 -1.39
C PRO A 140 -9.69 16.50 -2.93
N GLY A 141 -10.81 16.08 -3.52
CA GLY A 141 -11.05 16.15 -4.98
C GLY A 141 -10.28 15.10 -5.79
N GLY A 142 -9.78 14.02 -5.18
CA GLY A 142 -9.10 12.98 -5.91
C GLY A 142 -9.11 11.63 -5.21
N SER A 143 -8.98 10.56 -6.00
CA SER A 143 -8.72 9.21 -5.49
C SER A 143 -7.70 8.49 -6.36
N GLY A 144 -7.00 7.54 -5.75
CA GLY A 144 -6.02 6.69 -6.40
C GLY A 144 -6.21 5.24 -6.00
N THR A 145 -5.90 4.34 -6.90
CA THR A 145 -5.93 2.90 -6.62
C THR A 145 -4.64 2.26 -7.12
N THR A 146 -4.20 1.20 -6.46
CA THR A 146 -3.14 0.35 -6.99
C THR A 146 -3.46 -1.11 -6.79
N TYR A 147 -3.07 -1.93 -7.75
CA TYR A 147 -3.17 -3.37 -7.74
C TYR A 147 -1.78 -3.93 -8.03
N ASN A 148 -1.12 -4.45 -6.99
CA ASN A 148 0.26 -4.88 -7.05
C ASN A 148 0.31 -6.41 -6.97
N ALA A 149 -0.08 -7.08 -8.06
CA ALA A 149 -0.16 -8.54 -8.13
C ALA A 149 -0.16 -9.02 -9.59
N HIS A 150 -0.06 -10.34 -9.80
CA HIS A 150 -0.06 -10.95 -11.14
C HIS A 150 0.99 -10.35 -12.09
N CYS A 151 2.19 -10.11 -11.54
CA CYS A 151 3.35 -9.61 -12.28
C CYS A 151 3.13 -8.21 -12.89
N VAL A 152 2.26 -7.40 -12.27
CA VAL A 152 2.03 -6.01 -12.64
C VAL A 152 1.75 -5.16 -11.40
N ILE A 153 2.17 -3.91 -11.47
CA ILE A 153 1.66 -2.81 -10.65
C ILE A 153 0.73 -2.02 -11.56
N PHE A 154 -0.57 -2.19 -11.35
CA PHE A 154 -1.58 -1.43 -12.08
C PHE A 154 -2.07 -0.30 -11.19
N THR A 155 -1.84 0.94 -11.61
CA THR A 155 -2.13 2.12 -10.80
C THR A 155 -3.05 3.06 -11.55
N CYS A 156 -4.04 3.59 -10.84
CA CYS A 156 -4.98 4.57 -11.37
C CYS A 156 -5.02 5.84 -10.52
N ALA A 157 -5.34 6.95 -11.16
CA ALA A 157 -5.57 8.24 -10.52
C ALA A 157 -6.80 8.95 -11.13
N LYS A 158 -7.55 9.65 -10.27
CA LYS A 158 -8.79 10.38 -10.59
C LYS A 158 -8.78 11.77 -9.99
N GLY A 159 -9.46 12.72 -10.66
CA GLY A 159 -9.57 14.11 -10.21
C GLY A 159 -8.18 14.74 -10.01
N LYS A 160 -7.93 15.31 -8.84
CA LYS A 160 -6.63 15.90 -8.46
C LYS A 160 -5.54 14.91 -8.08
N MET A 161 -5.83 13.61 -7.99
CA MET A 161 -4.82 12.64 -7.58
C MET A 161 -3.72 12.48 -8.65
N GLN A 162 -2.50 12.30 -8.20
CA GLN A 162 -1.40 11.75 -8.99
C GLN A 162 -0.68 10.64 -8.21
N ALA A 163 -0.10 9.69 -8.94
CA ALA A 163 0.75 8.63 -8.44
C ALA A 163 2.09 8.66 -9.17
N GLN A 164 3.19 8.80 -8.44
CA GLN A 164 4.54 8.67 -8.97
C GLN A 164 5.06 7.28 -8.67
N ILE A 165 5.58 6.59 -9.68
CA ILE A 165 6.11 5.24 -9.56
C ILE A 165 7.63 5.32 -9.59
N THR A 166 8.27 4.78 -8.57
CA THR A 166 9.73 4.84 -8.42
C THR A 166 10.32 3.46 -8.22
N ASN A 167 11.42 3.15 -8.90
CA ASN A 167 12.26 2.00 -8.56
C ASN A 167 13.60 2.51 -8.05
N ASN A 168 14.01 2.07 -6.85
CA ASN A 168 15.27 2.48 -6.21
C ASN A 168 15.44 4.02 -6.18
N GLY A 169 14.34 4.74 -5.89
CA GLY A 169 14.30 6.20 -5.85
C GLY A 169 14.28 6.90 -7.22
N GLN A 170 14.40 6.18 -8.33
CA GLN A 170 14.29 6.76 -9.68
C GLN A 170 12.86 6.72 -10.17
N LEU A 171 12.36 7.85 -10.69
CA LEU A 171 11.04 7.93 -11.31
C LEU A 171 11.02 7.08 -12.60
N VAL A 172 10.19 6.03 -12.61
CA VAL A 172 9.99 5.14 -13.76
C VAL A 172 8.64 5.35 -14.44
N GLY A 173 7.73 6.08 -13.79
CA GLY A 173 6.43 6.37 -14.36
C GLY A 173 5.57 7.27 -13.49
N GLU A 174 4.47 7.74 -14.06
CA GLU A 174 3.53 8.62 -13.38
C GLU A 174 2.12 8.44 -13.94
N VAL A 175 1.12 8.43 -13.06
CA VAL A 175 -0.30 8.41 -13.42
C VAL A 175 -0.97 9.64 -12.82
N LYS A 176 -1.55 10.48 -13.67
CA LYS A 176 -2.22 11.73 -13.26
C LYS A 176 -3.69 11.67 -13.59
N GLY A 177 -4.53 12.05 -12.63
CA GLY A 177 -5.95 12.31 -12.87
C GLY A 177 -6.16 13.48 -13.84
N ASP A 178 -7.41 13.85 -14.09
CA ASP A 178 -7.73 14.96 -15.01
C ASP A 178 -7.61 16.36 -14.38
N GLY A 179 -7.14 16.45 -13.12
CA GLY A 179 -6.88 17.70 -12.40
C GLY A 179 -8.12 18.43 -11.91
N LYS A 180 -9.31 17.87 -12.14
CA LYS A 180 -10.56 18.50 -11.69
C LYS A 180 -10.75 18.31 -10.20
N GLY A 181 -11.33 19.31 -9.55
CA GLY A 181 -11.60 19.30 -8.10
C GLY A 181 -12.79 18.43 -7.69
N ASP A 182 -13.49 17.83 -8.65
CA ASP A 182 -14.45 16.77 -8.43
C ASP A 182 -13.78 15.40 -8.57
N ASN A 183 -14.44 14.37 -8.04
CA ASN A 183 -14.03 13.00 -8.31
C ASN A 183 -14.54 12.57 -9.68
N SER A 184 -13.91 13.14 -10.71
CA SER A 184 -14.27 12.94 -12.10
C SER A 184 -14.42 11.46 -12.44
N ALA A 185 -15.33 11.15 -13.37
CA ALA A 185 -15.48 9.79 -13.89
C ALA A 185 -14.27 9.35 -14.73
N VAL A 186 -13.36 10.27 -15.06
CA VAL A 186 -12.17 9.98 -15.87
C VAL A 186 -11.15 9.27 -14.99
N ASN A 187 -11.04 7.96 -15.20
CA ASN A 187 -10.00 7.15 -14.58
C ASN A 187 -8.80 7.07 -15.53
N ARG A 188 -7.65 7.56 -15.09
CA ARG A 188 -6.38 7.41 -15.81
C ARG A 188 -5.60 6.30 -15.14
N CYS A 189 -5.20 5.30 -15.90
CA CYS A 189 -4.50 4.13 -15.36
C CYS A 189 -3.31 3.77 -16.25
N ASP A 190 -2.31 3.14 -15.65
CA ASP A 190 -1.14 2.60 -16.36
C ASP A 190 -0.62 1.32 -15.66
N CYS A 191 0.22 0.58 -16.38
CA CYS A 191 0.77 -0.70 -15.95
C CYS A 191 2.31 -0.60 -15.85
N PHE A 192 2.85 -0.97 -14.70
CA PHE A 192 4.29 -1.01 -14.43
C PHE A 192 4.72 -2.43 -14.12
N TYR A 193 5.82 -2.89 -14.72
CA TYR A 193 6.27 -4.29 -14.64
C TYR A 193 7.48 -4.49 -13.73
N ASP A 194 7.95 -3.41 -13.13
CA ASP A 194 9.00 -3.45 -12.13
C ASP A 194 8.36 -3.63 -10.74
N LEU A 195 8.24 -4.89 -10.33
CA LEU A 195 7.40 -5.30 -9.20
C LEU A 195 7.90 -4.87 -7.83
N ASP A 196 9.13 -4.37 -7.77
CA ASP A 196 9.76 -3.83 -6.57
C ASP A 196 9.60 -2.29 -6.50
N SER A 197 8.79 -1.69 -7.39
CA SER A 197 8.55 -0.26 -7.39
C SER A 197 7.68 0.20 -6.21
N ASP A 198 8.02 1.39 -5.73
CA ASP A 198 7.26 2.15 -4.76
C ASP A 198 6.33 3.16 -5.45
N ILE A 199 5.30 3.58 -4.73
CA ILE A 199 4.27 4.50 -5.24
C ILE A 199 4.11 5.67 -4.30
N TYR A 200 4.13 6.89 -4.82
CA TYR A 200 3.81 8.09 -4.07
C TYR A 200 2.51 8.72 -4.55
N PHE A 201 1.47 8.67 -3.71
CA PHE A 201 0.18 9.33 -3.94
C PHE A 201 0.16 10.75 -3.37
N SER A 202 -0.17 11.72 -4.22
CA SER A 202 -0.30 13.13 -3.86
C SER A 202 -1.40 13.83 -4.66
N LEU A 203 -1.74 15.05 -4.27
CA LEU A 203 -2.66 15.90 -5.04
C LEU A 203 -1.86 16.90 -5.90
N MET A 204 -2.35 17.15 -7.11
CA MET A 204 -1.87 18.18 -8.04
C MET A 204 -2.38 19.58 -7.72
#